data_AF-A0AAJ7RIJ8-F1
#
_entry.id   AF-A0AAJ7RIJ8-F1
#
_cell.length_a   1.000
_cell.length_b   1.000
_cell.length_c   1.000
_cell.angle_alpha   90.00
_cell.angle_beta   90.00
_cell.angle_gamma   90.00
#
_symmetry.space_group_name_H-M   'P 1'
#
loop_
_entity.id
_entity.type
_entity.pdbx_description
1 polymer ?
#
loop_
_entity_poly.entity_id
_entity_poly.type
_entity_poly.pdbx_seq_one_letter_code
_entity_poly.pdbx_strand_id
1 'polypeptide(L)'
;MSQTDNSLIQTPSINYNLDSQREPVFHAVYIPRDEENKSVEVNGITGFSGSLHVYVDKVAALKIINEHKKGRLKTFKTRAEAESFARNGNQQILSRSQTVPLLPLPEEKTNTFKGPKPQDLVVFRKLIESGDIEAVRKIAWENPRYLVSSADTPAILQEGCRYNALHVAAKVSKTPQMCELILNIVGDPKFVKLFYGEDESKNYLNRAQILLDLYLNTPDKFLNETPLHFAAKFGLKEVVRVLVSYPQCVKTLRNKYQQTPAEITCSRRFSEDETLKREIRNLLEDQYYVPVLRSEDNTLQPSIGEPFSPTSPPQFKLDPISPILEVKAFAGPMTKSQAMEFRRKWKTPPRIICNGPNRRENCSGEPFMHSPVAALRLQDTEKGLERVGRDLASEYKVPWKEYWPFINDFADMRCNEGLKMLEKYLENRFKESIMIAEELKRDQELLKYDKNFQGQLEDHMADPFNETDLCKQLESLNVDDDSV
;
A
#
# COMPACT_ATOMS: atom_id res chain seq x y z
N MET A 1 48.89 81.24 38.92
CA MET A 1 47.62 81.69 39.51
C MET A 1 46.70 80.49 39.50
N SER A 2 46.89 79.56 40.43
CA SER A 2 46.28 79.51 41.78
C SER A 2 44.94 78.76 41.77
N GLN A 3 45.07 77.46 42.04
CA GLN A 3 44.28 76.61 42.96
C GLN A 3 42.87 77.08 43.36
N THR A 4 41.87 76.17 43.33
CA THR A 4 41.53 75.34 44.51
C THR A 4 40.40 74.36 44.22
N ASP A 5 40.48 73.24 44.93
CA ASP A 5 39.61 72.06 45.01
C ASP A 5 38.15 72.37 45.41
N ASN A 6 37.20 71.51 45.04
CA ASN A 6 36.67 70.51 45.98
C ASN A 6 35.62 69.57 45.36
N SER A 7 35.43 68.47 46.07
CA SER A 7 34.91 67.20 45.62
C SER A 7 33.49 66.89 46.14
N LEU A 8 32.85 65.96 45.41
CA LEU A 8 31.98 64.87 45.88
C LEU A 8 30.45 65.05 46.13
N ILE A 9 29.73 64.12 45.47
CA ILE A 9 28.47 63.41 45.83
C ILE A 9 27.10 64.03 45.44
N GLN A 10 26.66 63.65 44.23
CA GLN A 10 25.45 62.88 43.89
C GLN A 10 24.18 62.98 44.77
N THR A 11 23.11 63.56 44.22
CA THR A 11 21.69 63.23 44.52
C THR A 11 20.84 63.40 43.24
N PRO A 12 19.66 62.75 43.15
CA PRO A 12 19.19 62.10 41.92
C PRO A 12 18.27 62.96 41.04
N SER A 13 18.37 62.71 39.73
CA SER A 13 17.53 63.31 38.70
C SER A 13 16.07 62.88 38.84
N ILE A 14 15.23 63.87 39.13
CA ILE A 14 13.77 63.85 39.10
C ILE A 14 13.33 63.57 37.65
N ASN A 15 12.72 62.40 37.40
CA ASN A 15 12.05 62.10 36.15
C ASN A 15 10.56 62.41 36.29
N TYR A 16 10.11 63.39 35.52
CA TYR A 16 8.72 63.80 35.44
C TYR A 16 7.85 62.69 34.84
N ASN A 17 6.75 62.46 35.54
CA ASN A 17 5.64 61.58 35.22
C ASN A 17 4.88 62.16 34.01
N LEU A 18 4.78 61.42 32.90
CA LEU A 18 3.86 61.73 31.80
C LEU A 18 3.07 60.47 31.44
N ASP A 19 2.01 60.28 32.21
CA ASP A 19 0.92 59.35 31.97
C ASP A 19 0.05 59.91 30.82
N SER A 20 -0.05 59.19 29.71
CA SER A 20 -1.18 59.15 28.75
C SER A 20 -0.70 58.68 27.38
N GLN A 21 -1.10 57.46 27.01
CA GLN A 21 -1.63 57.04 25.69
C GLN A 21 -1.76 55.50 25.73
N ARG A 22 -2.67 54.98 26.57
CA ARG A 22 -3.17 53.61 26.42
C ARG A 22 -4.49 53.71 25.67
N GLU A 23 -4.57 53.14 24.46
CA GLU A 23 -5.82 53.01 23.71
C GLU A 23 -6.90 52.39 24.62
N PRO A 24 -8.16 52.86 24.56
CA PRO A 24 -9.23 52.31 25.39
C PRO A 24 -9.52 50.87 24.99
N VAL A 25 -9.31 49.93 25.92
CA VAL A 25 -9.55 48.51 25.73
C VAL A 25 -10.85 48.12 26.42
N PHE A 26 -11.69 47.32 25.75
CA PHE A 26 -13.01 46.90 26.24
C PHE A 26 -13.05 45.39 26.47
N HIS A 27 -13.49 44.97 27.64
CA HIS A 27 -13.59 43.59 28.09
C HIS A 27 -15.05 43.15 28.09
N ALA A 28 -15.41 42.17 27.24
CA ALA A 28 -16.78 41.66 27.15
C ALA A 28 -16.91 40.25 27.73
N VAL A 29 -17.92 40.04 28.56
CA VAL A 29 -18.28 38.74 29.13
C VAL A 29 -19.55 38.23 28.47
N TYR A 30 -19.48 37.06 27.84
CA TYR A 30 -20.63 36.34 27.31
C TYR A 30 -21.06 35.26 28.31
N ILE A 31 -22.32 35.28 28.71
CA ILE A 31 -22.92 34.29 29.60
C ILE A 31 -23.93 33.48 28.77
N PRO A 32 -23.77 32.14 28.65
CA PRO A 32 -24.73 31.30 27.94
C PRO A 32 -26.12 31.33 28.60
N ARG A 33 -27.18 31.34 27.77
CA ARG A 33 -28.59 31.46 28.20
C ARG A 33 -29.06 30.40 29.21
N ASP A 34 -28.36 29.26 29.30
CA ASP A 34 -28.65 28.20 30.26
C ASP A 34 -28.39 28.61 31.73
N GLU A 35 -27.64 29.69 31.99
CA GLU A 35 -27.38 30.21 33.34
C GLU A 35 -28.16 31.49 33.71
N GLU A 36 -28.74 32.23 32.75
CA GLU A 36 -29.56 33.42 33.03
C GLU A 36 -30.85 33.07 33.78
N ASN A 37 -31.42 31.89 33.52
CA ASN A 37 -32.70 31.46 34.11
C ASN A 37 -32.62 31.03 35.59
N LYS A 38 -31.46 31.14 36.26
CA LYS A 38 -31.34 30.87 37.70
C LYS A 38 -31.51 32.10 38.57
N SER A 39 -31.62 33.28 37.97
CA SER A 39 -31.93 34.51 38.68
C SER A 39 -33.12 35.18 38.02
N VAL A 40 -34.25 35.20 38.74
CA VAL A 40 -35.30 36.24 38.80
C VAL A 40 -36.68 35.59 38.84
N GLU A 41 -37.24 35.46 40.04
CA GLU A 41 -38.69 35.49 40.25
C GLU A 41 -39.00 36.66 41.20
N VAL A 42 -39.30 37.84 40.67
CA VAL A 42 -40.27 38.77 41.28
C VAL A 42 -40.92 39.61 40.18
N ASN A 43 -42.25 39.47 40.10
CA ASN A 43 -43.24 40.33 39.43
C ASN A 43 -43.22 40.38 37.91
N GLY A 44 -44.08 39.54 37.32
CA GLY A 44 -44.38 39.45 35.90
C GLY A 44 -44.74 40.78 35.25
N ILE A 45 -43.75 41.35 34.57
CA ILE A 45 -43.86 42.16 33.37
C ILE A 45 -42.63 41.78 32.54
N THR A 46 -42.82 41.19 31.36
CA THR A 46 -41.75 40.73 30.46
C THR A 46 -41.01 41.91 29.83
N GLY A 47 -40.13 42.55 30.60
CA GLY A 47 -39.12 43.48 30.12
C GLY A 47 -37.78 42.78 29.97
N PHE A 48 -37.29 42.64 28.74
CA PHE A 48 -35.93 42.19 28.45
C PHE A 48 -34.91 43.18 29.07
N SER A 49 -34.43 42.92 30.28
CA SER A 49 -33.23 43.56 30.81
C SER A 49 -32.00 42.72 30.42
N GLY A 50 -31.71 42.66 29.12
CA GLY A 50 -30.47 42.10 28.61
C GLY A 50 -29.29 43.01 28.96
N SER A 51 -28.83 42.98 30.20
CA SER A 51 -27.69 43.75 30.66
C SER A 51 -26.43 43.26 29.91
N LEU A 52 -25.97 44.04 28.95
CA LEU A 52 -24.72 43.74 28.25
C LEU A 52 -23.52 43.91 29.21
N HIS A 53 -22.78 42.82 29.43
CA HIS A 53 -21.62 42.81 30.30
C HIS A 53 -20.36 43.26 29.55
N VAL A 54 -20.21 44.57 29.35
CA VAL A 54 -19.02 45.21 28.74
C VAL A 54 -18.37 46.17 29.71
N TYR A 55 -17.09 45.93 30.02
CA TYR A 55 -16.34 46.67 31.03
C TYR A 55 -15.08 47.30 30.43
N VAL A 56 -14.74 48.50 30.91
CA VAL A 56 -13.45 49.15 30.60
C VAL A 56 -12.36 48.64 31.56
N ASP A 57 -12.74 48.30 32.79
CA ASP A 57 -11.83 47.70 33.77
C ASP A 57 -11.85 46.18 33.70
N LYS A 58 -10.66 45.59 33.57
CA LYS A 58 -10.44 44.14 33.51
C LYS A 58 -10.84 43.44 34.80
N VAL A 59 -10.67 44.10 35.96
CA VAL A 59 -10.96 43.50 37.27
C VAL A 59 -12.47 43.30 37.44
N ALA A 60 -13.28 44.27 37.01
CA ALA A 60 -14.74 44.15 37.00
C ALA A 60 -15.23 43.00 36.11
N ALA A 61 -14.64 42.83 34.93
CA ALA A 61 -14.99 41.74 34.02
C ALA A 61 -14.63 40.34 34.58
N LEU A 62 -13.52 40.25 35.32
CA LEU A 62 -13.08 39.00 35.96
C LEU A 62 -13.96 38.61 37.16
N LYS A 63 -14.58 39.57 37.84
CA LYS A 63 -15.51 39.27 38.94
C LYS A 63 -16.74 38.53 38.43
N ILE A 64 -17.30 38.97 37.31
CA ILE A 64 -18.51 38.38 36.70
C ILE A 64 -18.23 36.99 36.10
N ILE A 65 -17.08 36.76 35.46
CA ILE A 65 -16.75 35.43 34.94
C ILE A 65 -16.47 34.41 36.05
N ASN A 66 -16.00 34.86 37.23
CA ASN A 66 -15.85 33.99 38.39
C ASN A 66 -17.20 33.58 39.00
N GLU A 67 -18.21 34.44 38.89
CA GLU A 67 -19.60 34.15 39.27
C GLU A 67 -20.27 33.18 38.28
N HIS A 68 -19.91 33.24 36.99
CA HIS A 68 -20.45 32.39 35.91
C HIS A 68 -19.41 31.44 35.31
N LYS A 69 -19.31 30.21 35.84
CA LYS A 69 -18.29 29.22 35.46
C LYS A 69 -18.30 28.82 33.98
N LYS A 70 -19.42 29.00 33.27
CA LYS A 70 -19.55 28.73 31.83
C LYS A 70 -19.40 29.99 30.95
N GLY A 71 -19.19 31.15 31.56
CA GLY A 71 -18.99 32.43 30.87
C GLY A 71 -17.67 32.47 30.09
N ARG A 72 -17.61 33.27 29.03
CA ARG A 72 -16.39 33.52 28.24
C ARG A 72 -16.08 35.00 28.22
N LEU A 73 -14.83 35.36 28.54
CA LEU A 73 -14.32 36.73 28.53
C LEU A 73 -13.45 36.95 27.30
N LYS A 74 -13.64 38.06 26.59
CA LYS A 74 -12.77 38.43 25.45
C LYS A 74 -12.41 39.91 25.41
N THR A 75 -11.21 40.11 24.87
CA THR A 75 -10.44 41.33 24.63
C THR A 75 -10.81 42.17 23.38
N PHE A 76 -11.39 43.37 23.42
CA PHE A 76 -11.67 44.15 22.19
C PHE A 76 -11.10 45.57 22.21
N LYS A 77 -10.75 46.08 21.02
CA LYS A 77 -10.29 47.47 20.83
C LYS A 77 -11.45 48.45 20.63
N THR A 78 -12.61 47.96 20.23
CA THR A 78 -13.80 48.77 20.01
C THR A 78 -14.95 48.30 20.89
N ARG A 79 -15.75 49.26 21.39
CA ARG A 79 -16.92 48.97 22.22
C ARG A 79 -17.99 48.19 21.46
N ALA A 80 -18.17 48.48 20.18
CA ALA A 80 -19.18 47.81 19.34
C ALA A 80 -18.90 46.30 19.18
N GLU A 81 -17.64 45.90 18.98
CA GLU A 81 -17.26 44.49 18.92
C GLU A 81 -17.44 43.79 20.28
N ALA A 82 -17.13 44.50 21.36
CA ALA A 82 -17.33 44.01 22.72
C ALA A 82 -18.81 43.74 23.02
N GLU A 83 -19.70 44.67 22.63
CA GLU A 83 -21.15 44.51 22.79
C GLU A 83 -21.73 43.39 21.92
N SER A 84 -21.23 43.23 20.69
CA SER A 84 -21.61 42.10 19.82
C SER A 84 -21.20 40.75 20.41
N PHE A 85 -20.00 40.67 20.98
CA PHE A 85 -19.53 39.44 21.64
C PHE A 85 -20.32 39.13 22.91
N ALA A 86 -20.66 40.14 23.71
CA ALA A 86 -21.49 39.97 24.90
C ALA A 86 -22.91 39.46 24.58
N ARG A 87 -23.49 39.80 23.41
CA ARG A 87 -24.82 39.32 22.99
C ARG A 87 -24.79 37.95 22.29
N ASN A 88 -23.81 37.71 21.41
CA ASN A 88 -23.85 36.61 20.44
C ASN A 88 -22.76 35.55 20.68
N GLY A 89 -21.84 35.78 21.63
CA GLY A 89 -20.68 34.93 21.83
C GLY A 89 -19.78 34.89 20.59
N ASN A 90 -19.02 33.82 20.40
CA ASN A 90 -18.02 33.70 19.34
C ASN A 90 -18.60 33.23 17.98
N GLN A 91 -19.88 33.49 17.70
CA GLN A 91 -20.59 32.98 16.50
C GLN A 91 -20.42 33.82 15.21
N GLN A 92 -19.68 34.92 15.23
CA GLN A 92 -19.45 35.75 14.03
C GLN A 92 -17.97 35.99 13.75
N ILE A 93 -17.30 35.06 13.06
CA ILE A 93 -16.27 35.37 12.04
C ILE A 93 -16.23 34.22 11.01
N LEU A 94 -17.17 34.19 10.06
CA LEU A 94 -17.03 33.48 8.78
C LEU A 94 -17.83 34.25 7.71
N SER A 95 -17.22 35.27 7.08
CA SER A 95 -17.75 35.86 5.83
C SER A 95 -16.76 36.82 5.14
N ARG A 96 -15.83 36.23 4.36
CA ARG A 96 -15.14 36.73 3.14
C ARG A 96 -13.91 35.81 2.99
N SER A 97 -13.72 34.96 1.99
CA SER A 97 -14.04 35.02 0.56
C SER A 97 -13.85 33.63 -0.08
N GLN A 98 -14.71 33.30 -1.04
CA GLN A 98 -14.54 32.38 -2.20
C GLN A 98 -14.17 30.89 -2.00
N THR A 99 -15.21 30.06 -2.09
CA THR A 99 -15.39 28.78 -2.85
C THR A 99 -14.36 27.65 -2.74
N VAL A 100 -14.68 26.66 -1.89
CA VAL A 100 -14.52 25.20 -2.15
C VAL A 100 -15.71 24.49 -1.47
N PRO A 101 -16.38 23.49 -2.07
CA PRO A 101 -17.49 22.79 -1.42
C PRO A 101 -16.97 22.01 -0.20
N LEU A 102 -17.36 22.44 1.01
CA LEU A 102 -17.15 21.69 2.25
C LEU A 102 -18.09 20.49 2.27
N LEU A 103 -17.52 19.29 2.16
CA LEU A 103 -18.16 18.07 2.64
C LEU A 103 -18.45 18.21 4.15
N PRO A 104 -19.51 17.60 4.69
CA PRO A 104 -19.85 17.71 6.10
C PRO A 104 -18.73 17.10 6.95
N LEU A 105 -18.15 17.90 7.85
CA LEU A 105 -17.28 17.40 8.93
C LEU A 105 -18.11 16.45 9.80
N PRO A 106 -17.71 15.19 9.99
CA PRO A 106 -18.30 14.33 11.01
C PRO A 106 -17.94 14.92 12.38
N GLU A 107 -18.94 15.07 13.25
CA GLU A 107 -18.72 15.38 14.66
C GLU A 107 -17.80 14.31 15.28
N GLU A 108 -16.57 14.71 15.64
CA GLU A 108 -15.58 13.82 16.26
C GLU A 108 -16.09 13.37 17.63
N LYS A 109 -16.43 12.09 17.76
CA LYS A 109 -16.59 11.42 19.05
C LYS A 109 -15.22 11.43 19.76
N THR A 110 -15.25 11.72 21.07
CA THR A 110 -14.06 11.80 21.92
C THR A 110 -13.27 10.49 21.91
N ASN A 111 -12.06 10.53 21.35
CA ASN A 111 -11.09 9.44 21.39
C ASN A 111 -10.93 8.84 22.81
N THR A 112 -11.05 7.53 22.94
CA THR A 112 -10.98 6.77 24.22
C THR A 112 -9.60 6.87 24.88
N PHE A 113 -8.55 7.12 24.09
CA PHE A 113 -7.17 7.18 24.57
C PHE A 113 -6.73 8.61 24.91
N LYS A 114 -6.11 8.76 26.09
CA LYS A 114 -5.47 10.02 26.48
C LYS A 114 -4.20 10.24 25.65
N GLY A 115 -4.01 11.46 25.16
CA GLY A 115 -2.80 11.85 24.43
C GLY A 115 -1.54 11.76 25.32
N PRO A 116 -0.42 11.22 24.83
CA PRO A 116 0.82 11.10 25.58
C PRO A 116 1.40 12.48 25.93
N LYS A 117 2.12 12.57 27.06
CA LYS A 117 2.80 13.81 27.43
C LYS A 117 4.01 14.04 26.51
N PRO A 118 4.48 15.29 26.33
CA PRO A 118 5.66 15.58 25.51
C PRO A 118 6.92 14.81 25.95
N GLN A 119 7.09 14.58 27.25
CA GLN A 119 8.21 13.79 27.78
C GLN A 119 8.15 12.33 27.32
N ASP A 120 6.96 11.73 27.33
CA ASP A 120 6.74 10.35 26.90
C ASP A 120 6.97 10.21 25.39
N LEU A 121 6.61 11.22 24.60
CA LEU A 121 6.92 11.26 23.16
C LEU A 121 8.43 11.34 22.89
N VAL A 122 9.18 12.07 23.71
CA VAL A 122 10.65 12.11 23.61
C VAL A 122 11.26 10.75 23.96
N VAL A 123 10.73 10.05 24.97
CA VAL A 123 11.16 8.68 25.31
C VAL A 123 10.85 7.73 24.15
N PHE A 124 9.64 7.79 23.60
CA PHE A 124 9.22 6.97 22.46
C PHE A 124 10.10 7.24 21.22
N ARG A 125 10.41 8.50 20.93
CA ARG A 125 11.37 8.89 19.87
C ARG A 125 12.74 8.26 20.08
N LYS A 126 13.26 8.25 21.32
CA LYS A 126 14.55 7.62 21.64
C LYS A 126 14.52 6.10 21.43
N LEU A 127 13.40 5.43 21.71
CA LEU A 127 13.24 3.99 21.46
C LEU A 127 13.29 3.67 19.96
N ILE A 128 12.68 4.52 19.13
CA ILE A 128 12.78 4.42 17.67
C ILE A 128 14.23 4.63 17.21
N GLU A 129 14.91 5.63 17.76
CA GLU A 129 16.32 5.91 17.43
C GLU A 129 17.28 4.80 17.90
N SER A 130 16.98 4.11 19.01
CA SER A 130 17.75 2.97 19.49
C SER A 130 17.45 1.66 18.75
N GLY A 131 16.33 1.60 18.00
CA GLY A 131 15.95 0.43 17.23
C GLY A 131 15.29 -0.69 18.05
N ASP A 132 14.65 -0.37 19.18
CA ASP A 132 13.94 -1.35 20.01
C ASP A 132 12.54 -1.62 19.44
N ILE A 133 12.44 -2.65 18.60
CA ILE A 133 11.24 -2.99 17.80
C ILE A 133 10.10 -3.44 18.72
N GLU A 134 10.40 -4.27 19.71
CA GLU A 134 9.43 -4.87 20.62
C GLU A 134 8.82 -3.81 21.54
N ALA A 135 9.64 -2.92 22.11
CA ALA A 135 9.14 -1.84 22.96
C ALA A 135 8.26 -0.86 22.16
N VAL A 136 8.69 -0.47 20.96
CA VAL A 136 7.91 0.43 20.09
C VAL A 136 6.57 -0.20 19.71
N ARG A 137 6.56 -1.49 19.34
CA ARG A 137 5.34 -2.24 19.06
C ARG A 137 4.41 -2.22 20.26
N LYS A 138 4.90 -2.58 21.44
CA LYS A 138 4.10 -2.65 22.67
C LYS A 138 3.45 -1.29 22.99
N ILE A 139 4.24 -0.22 23.01
CA ILE A 139 3.73 1.13 23.33
C ILE A 139 2.70 1.59 22.30
N ALA A 140 2.94 1.33 21.01
CA ALA A 140 2.00 1.70 19.95
C ALA A 140 0.64 0.99 20.10
N TRP A 141 0.62 -0.30 20.41
CA TRP A 141 -0.61 -1.07 20.61
C TRP A 141 -1.30 -0.79 21.94
N GLU A 142 -0.56 -0.43 22.99
CA GLU A 142 -1.14 0.01 24.27
C GLU A 142 -1.85 1.38 24.14
N ASN A 143 -1.25 2.29 23.37
CA ASN A 143 -1.86 3.59 23.11
C ASN A 143 -1.57 4.06 21.66
N PRO A 144 -2.57 3.97 20.76
CA PRO A 144 -2.43 4.40 19.37
C PRO A 144 -2.04 5.88 19.20
N ARG A 145 -2.23 6.72 20.25
CA ARG A 145 -1.92 8.16 20.23
C ARG A 145 -0.43 8.49 20.11
N TYR A 146 0.46 7.51 20.31
CA TYR A 146 1.89 7.69 20.05
C TYR A 146 2.20 7.74 18.55
N LEU A 147 1.33 7.18 17.71
CA LEU A 147 1.46 7.19 16.25
C LEU A 147 0.41 8.08 15.57
N VAL A 148 -0.81 8.18 16.11
CA VAL A 148 -1.88 8.99 15.51
C VAL A 148 -2.25 10.16 16.41
N SER A 149 -2.29 11.37 15.85
CA SER A 149 -2.71 12.57 16.58
C SER A 149 -4.24 12.60 16.76
N SER A 150 -4.77 13.61 17.46
CA SER A 150 -6.23 13.81 17.58
C SER A 150 -6.90 14.18 16.27
N ALA A 151 -6.14 14.68 15.30
CA ALA A 151 -6.65 15.16 14.03
C ALA A 151 -6.45 14.13 12.91
N ASP A 152 -6.47 12.83 13.24
CA ASP A 152 -6.30 11.71 12.31
C ASP A 152 -5.05 11.82 11.40
N THR A 153 -4.00 12.47 11.91
CA THR A 153 -2.74 12.71 11.21
C THR A 153 -1.57 12.06 11.95
N PRO A 154 -0.46 11.74 11.26
CA PRO A 154 0.73 11.19 11.90
C PRO A 154 1.17 12.03 13.11
N ALA A 155 1.44 11.37 14.23
CA ALA A 155 1.91 12.02 15.45
C ALA A 155 3.29 12.61 15.22
N ILE A 156 3.46 13.86 15.68
CA ILE A 156 4.72 14.59 15.58
C ILE A 156 5.57 14.21 16.79
N LEU A 157 6.68 13.50 16.55
CA LEU A 157 7.63 13.10 17.58
C LEU A 157 8.73 14.14 17.84
N GLN A 158 8.98 15.02 16.87
CA GLN A 158 9.95 16.11 17.01
C GLN A 158 9.34 17.42 16.52
N GLU A 159 8.87 18.25 17.45
CA GLU A 159 8.07 19.46 17.18
C GLU A 159 8.78 20.48 16.29
N GLY A 160 10.09 20.69 16.48
CA GLY A 160 10.85 21.68 15.72
C GLY A 160 10.77 21.47 14.21
N CYS A 161 11.17 20.28 13.73
CA CYS A 161 11.14 19.90 12.31
C CYS A 161 9.82 19.25 11.86
N ARG A 162 8.91 19.00 12.82
CA ARG A 162 7.67 18.22 12.65
C ARG A 162 7.90 16.81 12.10
N TYR A 163 8.90 16.11 12.61
CA TYR A 163 9.15 14.73 12.17
C TYR A 163 8.08 13.78 12.72
N ASN A 164 7.47 13.02 11.81
CA ASN A 164 6.71 11.83 12.17
C ASN A 164 7.65 10.67 12.56
N ALA A 165 7.09 9.56 13.03
CA ALA A 165 7.88 8.39 13.41
C ALA A 165 8.75 7.83 12.26
N LEU A 166 8.28 7.94 11.00
CA LEU A 166 8.99 7.44 9.83
C LEU A 166 10.20 8.31 9.43
N HIS A 167 10.10 9.64 9.58
CA HIS A 167 11.26 10.54 9.42
C HIS A 167 12.34 10.24 10.48
N VAL A 168 11.93 9.98 11.73
CA VAL A 168 12.85 9.62 12.81
C VAL A 168 13.54 8.29 12.49
N ALA A 169 12.78 7.26 12.08
CA ALA A 169 13.34 5.97 11.69
C ALA A 169 14.27 6.09 10.47
N ALA A 170 13.87 6.83 9.42
CA ALA A 170 14.67 7.05 8.21
C ALA A 170 15.92 7.91 8.44
N LYS A 171 16.01 8.64 9.56
CA LYS A 171 17.20 9.39 9.96
C LYS A 171 18.29 8.46 10.53
N VAL A 172 17.90 7.34 11.14
CA VAL A 172 18.83 6.40 11.78
C VAL A 172 19.07 5.21 10.85
N SER A 173 20.30 5.13 10.31
CA SER A 173 20.67 4.21 9.22
C SER A 173 20.47 2.71 9.48
N LYS A 174 20.22 2.29 10.72
CA LYS A 174 20.21 0.89 11.17
C LYS A 174 18.82 0.29 11.41
N THR A 175 17.73 0.92 10.95
CA THR A 175 16.38 0.50 11.36
C THR A 175 15.35 0.31 10.23
N PRO A 176 15.66 -0.37 9.10
CA PRO A 176 14.66 -0.66 8.07
C PRO A 176 13.46 -1.46 8.61
N GLN A 177 13.72 -2.38 9.55
CA GLN A 177 12.68 -3.15 10.24
C GLN A 177 11.74 -2.26 11.08
N MET A 178 12.24 -1.12 11.59
CA MET A 178 11.42 -0.17 12.32
C MET A 178 10.48 0.59 11.39
N CYS A 179 10.96 0.99 10.21
CA CYS A 179 10.10 1.59 9.19
C CYS A 179 8.98 0.61 8.77
N GLU A 180 9.35 -0.65 8.53
CA GLU A 180 8.40 -1.71 8.22
C GLU A 180 7.40 -1.94 9.37
N LEU A 181 7.87 -1.99 10.62
CA LEU A 181 7.01 -2.10 11.80
C LEU A 181 5.98 -0.98 11.86
N ILE A 182 6.43 0.28 11.77
CA ILE A 182 5.56 1.46 11.87
C ILE A 182 4.50 1.43 10.77
N LEU A 183 4.90 1.14 9.53
CA LEU A 183 3.99 1.07 8.39
C LEU A 183 3.00 -0.10 8.51
N ASN A 184 3.45 -1.26 9.02
CA ASN A 184 2.58 -2.41 9.28
C ASN A 184 1.57 -2.13 10.39
N ILE A 185 1.96 -1.46 11.48
CA ILE A 185 1.04 -1.09 12.56
C ILE A 185 -0.01 -0.10 12.04
N VAL A 186 0.43 0.95 11.36
CA VAL A 186 -0.45 2.00 10.83
C VAL A 186 -1.39 1.46 9.73
N GLY A 187 -0.91 0.52 8.92
CA GLY A 187 -1.67 -0.15 7.88
C GLY A 187 -2.57 -1.30 8.38
N ASP A 188 -2.45 -1.74 9.64
CA ASP A 188 -3.24 -2.85 10.18
C ASP A 188 -4.69 -2.40 10.47
N PRO A 189 -5.71 -3.03 9.85
CA PRO A 189 -7.10 -2.73 10.13
C PRO A 189 -7.47 -2.90 11.61
N LYS A 190 -6.81 -3.80 12.34
CA LYS A 190 -7.03 -4.01 13.79
C LYS A 190 -6.56 -2.82 14.61
N PHE A 191 -5.44 -2.19 14.21
CA PHE A 191 -4.92 -0.99 14.87
C PHE A 191 -5.86 0.19 14.65
N VAL A 192 -6.36 0.36 13.42
CA VAL A 192 -7.36 1.39 13.09
C VAL A 192 -8.67 1.14 13.85
N LYS A 193 -9.14 -0.12 13.93
CA LYS A 193 -10.30 -0.49 14.75
C LYS A 193 -10.09 -0.15 16.22
N LEU A 194 -8.89 -0.40 16.76
CA LEU A 194 -8.54 -0.06 18.14
C LEU A 194 -8.64 1.45 18.39
N PHE A 195 -8.14 2.27 17.46
CA PHE A 195 -8.12 3.73 17.60
C PHE A 195 -9.50 4.38 17.52
N TYR A 196 -10.29 4.05 16.49
CA TYR A 196 -11.61 4.66 16.27
C TYR A 196 -12.75 3.99 17.05
N GLY A 197 -12.52 2.80 17.61
CA GLY A 197 -13.55 2.00 18.28
C GLY A 197 -14.45 1.24 17.29
N GLU A 198 -15.48 0.57 17.82
CA GLU A 198 -16.46 -0.17 17.03
C GLU A 198 -17.53 0.76 16.44
N ASP A 199 -17.14 1.68 15.55
CA ASP A 199 -18.12 2.43 14.78
C ASP A 199 -18.69 1.54 13.63
N GLU A 200 -20.01 1.64 13.38
CA GLU A 200 -20.77 0.84 12.40
C GLU A 200 -20.30 1.02 10.94
N SER A 201 -19.49 2.06 10.68
CA SER A 201 -18.96 2.36 9.35
C SER A 201 -17.71 1.53 9.07
N LYS A 202 -17.88 0.41 8.35
CA LYS A 202 -16.88 -0.57 7.88
C LYS A 202 -15.74 -0.01 7.01
N ASN A 203 -15.42 1.28 7.09
CA ASN A 203 -14.47 1.97 6.23
C ASN A 203 -13.02 2.01 6.76
N TYR A 204 -12.66 1.06 7.63
CA TYR A 204 -11.35 0.96 8.26
C TYR A 204 -10.21 0.79 7.24
N LEU A 205 -10.48 0.09 6.13
CA LEU A 205 -9.50 -0.11 5.05
C LEU A 205 -9.11 1.21 4.39
N ASN A 206 -10.09 2.04 4.03
CA ASN A 206 -9.80 3.35 3.44
C ASN A 206 -9.10 4.27 4.44
N ARG A 207 -9.47 4.22 5.73
CA ARG A 207 -8.78 4.99 6.79
C ARG A 207 -7.33 4.55 6.98
N ALA A 208 -7.06 3.24 7.02
CA ALA A 208 -5.70 2.70 7.08
C ALA A 208 -4.88 3.17 5.87
N GLN A 209 -5.48 3.15 4.68
CA GLN A 209 -4.82 3.56 3.44
C GLN A 209 -4.51 5.06 3.42
N ILE A 210 -5.42 5.90 3.92
CA ILE A 210 -5.20 7.35 4.08
C ILE A 210 -4.08 7.60 5.10
N LEU A 211 -4.09 6.93 6.25
CA LEU A 211 -3.07 7.13 7.27
C LEU A 211 -1.68 6.68 6.78
N LEU A 212 -1.62 5.59 6.03
CA LEU A 212 -0.40 5.10 5.40
C LEU A 212 0.13 6.09 4.35
N ASP A 213 -0.75 6.65 3.52
CA ASP A 213 -0.41 7.72 2.57
C ASP A 213 0.17 8.95 3.29
N LEU A 214 -0.47 9.41 4.36
CA LEU A 214 0.03 10.52 5.18
C LEU A 214 1.41 10.22 5.76
N TYR A 215 1.65 9.01 6.25
CA TYR A 215 2.96 8.63 6.81
C TYR A 215 4.07 8.65 5.76
N LEU A 216 3.79 8.17 4.55
CA LEU A 216 4.75 8.06 3.45
C LEU A 216 5.02 9.41 2.76
N ASN A 217 4.00 10.26 2.63
CA ASN A 217 4.03 11.43 1.75
C ASN A 217 4.01 12.78 2.48
N THR A 218 3.76 12.83 3.80
CA THR A 218 3.84 14.09 4.54
C THR A 218 5.30 14.58 4.59
N PRO A 219 5.61 15.78 4.10
CA PRO A 219 6.95 16.33 4.14
C PRO A 219 7.28 16.98 5.49
N ASP A 220 8.57 17.13 5.78
CA ASP A 220 9.05 17.91 6.93
C ASP A 220 8.77 19.41 6.78
N LYS A 221 8.80 20.15 7.90
CA LYS A 221 8.48 21.58 7.90
C LYS A 221 9.53 22.44 7.17
N PHE A 222 10.82 22.08 7.24
CA PHE A 222 11.90 23.00 6.85
C PHE A 222 12.36 22.81 5.42
N LEU A 223 12.61 21.57 5.01
CA LEU A 223 13.15 21.25 3.70
C LEU A 223 12.09 20.72 2.74
N ASN A 224 10.85 20.52 3.21
CA ASN A 224 9.79 19.87 2.48
C ASN A 224 10.20 18.48 1.97
N GLU A 225 11.06 17.79 2.72
CA GLU A 225 11.58 16.46 2.44
C GLU A 225 10.66 15.42 3.07
N THR A 226 10.21 14.46 2.27
CA THR A 226 9.45 13.29 2.75
C THR A 226 10.37 12.24 3.38
N PRO A 227 9.83 11.22 4.06
CA PRO A 227 10.65 10.11 4.55
C PRO A 227 11.48 9.43 3.46
N LEU A 228 10.97 9.39 2.22
CA LEU A 228 11.72 8.88 1.06
C LEU A 228 12.92 9.76 0.71
N HIS A 229 12.79 11.09 0.80
CA HIS A 229 13.91 12.02 0.62
C HIS A 229 15.01 11.77 1.67
N PHE A 230 14.64 11.55 2.94
CA PHE A 230 15.58 11.22 4.00
C PHE A 230 16.33 9.92 3.69
N ALA A 231 15.60 8.85 3.36
CA ALA A 231 16.20 7.56 3.04
C ALA A 231 17.18 7.65 1.86
N ALA A 232 16.82 8.36 0.79
CA ALA A 232 17.68 8.55 -0.38
C ALA A 232 18.91 9.42 -0.07
N LYS A 233 18.73 10.53 0.64
CA LYS A 233 19.78 11.49 1.04
C LYS A 233 20.89 10.85 1.89
N PHE A 234 20.51 9.97 2.81
CA PHE A 234 21.45 9.22 3.65
C PHE A 234 21.94 7.92 3.00
N GLY A 235 21.43 7.57 1.80
CA GLY A 235 21.84 6.38 1.07
C GLY A 235 21.40 5.07 1.73
N LEU A 236 20.21 5.05 2.35
CA LEU A 236 19.67 3.89 3.07
C LEU A 236 18.91 2.97 2.11
N LYS A 237 19.63 2.14 1.35
CA LYS A 237 19.05 1.24 0.34
C LYS A 237 17.89 0.40 0.86
N GLU A 238 18.06 -0.23 2.01
CA GLU A 238 17.04 -1.11 2.58
C GLU A 238 15.78 -0.35 2.99
N VAL A 239 15.92 0.86 3.54
CA VAL A 239 14.78 1.72 3.87
C VAL A 239 14.07 2.19 2.60
N VAL A 240 14.81 2.59 1.57
CA VAL A 240 14.22 2.95 0.26
C VAL A 240 13.43 1.77 -0.30
N ARG A 241 13.96 0.54 -0.23
CA ARG A 241 13.25 -0.67 -0.68
C ARG A 241 11.93 -0.86 0.06
N VAL A 242 11.92 -0.71 1.39
CA VAL A 242 10.70 -0.82 2.21
C VAL A 242 9.70 0.28 1.86
N LEU A 243 10.14 1.53 1.70
CA LEU A 243 9.22 2.63 1.37
C LEU A 243 8.60 2.44 -0.02
N VAL A 244 9.40 2.03 -1.01
CA VAL A 244 8.94 1.85 -2.40
C VAL A 244 8.05 0.61 -2.57
N SER A 245 8.10 -0.38 -1.66
CA SER A 245 7.21 -1.53 -1.74
C SER A 245 5.74 -1.19 -1.47
N TYR A 246 5.46 -0.02 -0.88
CA TYR A 246 4.09 0.45 -0.66
C TYR A 246 3.59 1.25 -1.86
N PRO A 247 2.45 0.88 -2.47
CA PRO A 247 1.94 1.56 -3.67
C PRO A 247 1.53 3.02 -3.44
N GLN A 248 1.26 3.41 -2.19
CA GLN A 248 0.92 4.78 -1.81
C GLN A 248 2.16 5.71 -1.82
N CYS A 249 3.38 5.17 -1.86
CA CYS A 249 4.60 5.96 -1.77
C CYS A 249 4.85 6.75 -3.07
N VAL A 250 4.77 8.08 -3.00
CA VAL A 250 4.97 8.94 -4.17
C VAL A 250 6.44 9.29 -4.34
N LYS A 251 7.05 8.76 -5.41
CA LYS A 251 8.48 8.93 -5.71
C LYS A 251 8.83 10.28 -6.37
N THR A 252 7.82 11.00 -6.87
CA THR A 252 7.98 12.22 -7.70
C THR A 252 7.90 13.52 -6.91
N LEU A 253 7.61 13.45 -5.60
CA LEU A 253 7.51 14.64 -4.76
C LEU A 253 8.82 15.42 -4.75
N ARG A 254 8.71 16.76 -4.75
CA ARG A 254 9.86 17.66 -4.78
C ARG A 254 10.03 18.39 -3.44
N ASN A 255 11.27 18.48 -3.00
CA ASN A 255 11.64 19.25 -1.81
C ASN A 255 11.63 20.78 -2.08
N LYS A 256 12.02 21.58 -1.09
CA LYS A 256 12.13 23.04 -1.19
C LYS A 256 13.06 23.52 -2.32
N TYR A 257 14.06 22.70 -2.67
CA TYR A 257 15.00 22.96 -3.76
C TYR A 257 14.52 22.43 -5.12
N GLN A 258 13.26 22.01 -5.22
CA GLN A 258 12.67 21.37 -6.39
C GLN A 258 13.33 20.04 -6.80
N GLN A 259 14.04 19.40 -5.88
CA GLN A 259 14.75 18.15 -6.16
C GLN A 259 13.90 16.95 -5.77
N THR A 260 13.98 15.89 -6.58
CA THR A 260 13.36 14.59 -6.28
C THR A 260 14.25 13.74 -5.36
N PRO A 261 13.72 12.70 -4.68
CA PRO A 261 14.53 11.76 -3.89
C PRO A 261 15.68 11.15 -4.70
N ALA A 262 15.45 10.87 -5.98
CA ALA A 262 16.47 10.30 -6.87
C ALA A 262 17.64 11.27 -7.12
N GLU A 263 17.38 12.56 -7.21
CA GLU A 263 18.39 13.60 -7.44
C GLU A 263 19.28 13.86 -6.22
N ILE A 264 18.73 13.72 -5.01
CA ILE A 264 19.48 13.93 -3.75
C ILE A 264 20.15 12.65 -3.22
N THR A 265 20.11 11.55 -3.98
CA THR A 265 20.65 10.25 -3.56
C THR A 265 22.11 10.35 -3.10
N CYS A 266 22.38 9.85 -1.90
CA CYS A 266 23.70 9.84 -1.24
C CYS A 266 24.32 11.23 -1.00
N SER A 267 23.58 12.33 -1.07
CA SER A 267 24.17 13.68 -0.92
C SER A 267 24.81 13.96 0.44
N ARG A 268 24.40 13.24 1.49
CA ARG A 268 24.92 13.38 2.85
C ARG A 268 25.66 12.14 3.36
N ARG A 269 25.91 11.15 2.50
CA ARG A 269 26.64 9.95 2.88
C ARG A 269 28.13 10.19 2.65
N PHE A 270 28.96 9.85 3.64
CA PHE A 270 30.41 10.04 3.59
C PHE A 270 31.13 9.04 2.64
N SER A 271 30.40 8.13 1.99
CA SER A 271 30.96 7.13 1.06
C SER A 271 30.52 7.42 -0.38
N GLU A 272 31.47 7.66 -1.27
CA GLU A 272 31.30 7.83 -2.72
C GLU A 272 31.03 6.50 -3.44
N ASP A 273 30.16 5.67 -2.89
CA ASP A 273 29.80 4.41 -3.53
C ASP A 273 28.81 4.67 -4.68
N GLU A 274 29.36 4.90 -5.87
CA GLU A 274 28.58 5.09 -7.10
C GLU A 274 27.76 3.84 -7.47
N THR A 275 28.13 2.64 -6.99
CA THR A 275 27.32 1.43 -7.19
C THR A 275 26.03 1.50 -6.37
N LEU A 276 26.14 1.86 -5.09
CA LEU A 276 24.99 2.06 -4.21
C LEU A 276 24.07 3.18 -4.71
N LYS A 277 24.65 4.29 -5.18
CA LYS A 277 23.88 5.41 -5.74
C LYS A 277 23.09 4.98 -6.98
N ARG A 278 23.68 4.13 -7.82
CA ARG A 278 22.99 3.53 -8.98
C ARG A 278 21.88 2.58 -8.53
N GLU A 279 22.13 1.71 -7.56
CA GLU A 279 21.12 0.79 -7.03
C GLU A 279 19.91 1.54 -6.45
N ILE A 280 20.13 2.57 -5.64
CA ILE A 280 19.05 3.37 -5.06
C ILE A 280 18.27 4.12 -6.14
N ARG A 281 18.94 4.70 -7.14
CA ARG A 281 18.24 5.32 -8.29
C ARG A 281 17.39 4.30 -9.04
N ASN A 282 17.90 3.09 -9.29
CA ASN A 282 17.13 2.03 -9.94
C ASN A 282 15.91 1.59 -9.12
N LEU A 283 15.95 1.67 -7.79
CA LEU A 283 14.79 1.41 -6.93
C LEU A 283 13.76 2.55 -6.97
N LEU A 284 14.22 3.80 -7.11
CA LEU A 284 13.38 4.99 -7.17
C LEU A 284 12.77 5.21 -8.57
N GLU A 285 13.38 4.67 -9.61
CA GLU A 285 12.79 4.64 -10.95
C GLU A 285 11.63 3.64 -11.02
N ASP A 286 10.72 3.87 -11.97
CA ASP A 286 9.65 2.92 -12.23
C ASP A 286 10.19 1.73 -13.02
N GLN A 287 9.81 0.54 -12.57
CA GLN A 287 10.15 -0.71 -13.23
C GLN A 287 9.12 -0.97 -14.32
N TYR A 288 9.62 -1.19 -15.53
CA TYR A 288 8.82 -1.50 -16.72
C TYR A 288 9.00 -2.97 -17.12
N TYR A 289 7.92 -3.51 -17.65
CA TYR A 289 7.81 -4.87 -18.15
C TYR A 289 7.31 -4.83 -19.59
N VAL A 290 7.88 -5.67 -20.45
CA VAL A 290 7.48 -5.79 -21.85
C VAL A 290 6.76 -7.13 -22.04
N PRO A 291 5.43 -7.15 -22.28
CA PRO A 291 4.66 -8.38 -22.42
C PRO A 291 4.55 -8.87 -23.86
N VAL A 292 4.38 -10.18 -24.01
CA VAL A 292 3.85 -10.85 -25.21
C VAL A 292 2.36 -11.03 -25.03
N LEU A 293 1.59 -10.55 -25.99
CA LEU A 293 0.14 -10.65 -26.03
C LEU A 293 -0.25 -11.70 -27.08
N ARG A 294 -1.07 -12.68 -26.68
CA ARG A 294 -1.72 -13.63 -27.57
C ARG A 294 -3.22 -13.60 -27.32
N SER A 295 -4.01 -13.81 -28.37
CA SER A 295 -5.45 -14.09 -28.21
C SER A 295 -5.63 -15.50 -27.63
N GLU A 296 -6.60 -15.67 -26.75
CA GLU A 296 -6.96 -16.99 -26.21
C GLU A 296 -7.25 -18.02 -27.33
N ASP A 297 -8.00 -17.59 -28.35
CA ASP A 297 -8.42 -18.44 -29.48
C ASP A 297 -7.38 -18.57 -30.61
N ASN A 298 -6.16 -18.03 -30.44
CA ASN A 298 -5.15 -17.92 -31.51
C ASN A 298 -5.64 -17.27 -32.82
N THR A 299 -6.74 -16.51 -32.78
CA THR A 299 -7.34 -15.82 -33.92
C THR A 299 -6.50 -14.62 -34.38
N LEU A 300 -5.74 -14.01 -33.47
CA LEU A 300 -4.84 -12.89 -33.76
C LEU A 300 -3.38 -13.33 -33.73
N GLN A 301 -2.57 -12.70 -34.59
CA GLN A 301 -1.13 -12.89 -34.54
C GLN A 301 -0.56 -12.40 -33.20
N PRO A 302 0.36 -13.15 -32.57
CA PRO A 302 1.04 -12.73 -31.36
C PRO A 302 1.72 -11.38 -31.53
N SER A 303 1.53 -10.47 -30.57
CA SER A 303 2.09 -9.12 -30.64
C SER A 303 2.85 -8.75 -29.37
N ILE A 304 3.83 -7.86 -29.51
CA ILE A 304 4.58 -7.34 -28.36
C ILE A 304 3.89 -6.08 -27.86
N GLY A 305 3.36 -6.16 -26.63
CA GLY A 305 2.66 -5.07 -25.98
C GLY A 305 3.57 -3.88 -25.68
N GLU A 306 2.97 -2.74 -25.34
CA GLU A 306 3.72 -1.58 -24.87
C GLU A 306 4.32 -1.86 -23.47
N PRO A 307 5.48 -1.26 -23.13
CA PRO A 307 6.03 -1.39 -21.79
C PRO A 307 5.05 -0.84 -20.75
N PHE A 308 4.73 -1.64 -19.73
CA PHE A 308 3.85 -1.23 -18.64
C PHE A 308 4.58 -1.31 -17.31
N SER A 309 4.12 -0.56 -16.33
CA SER A 309 4.59 -0.61 -14.94
C SER A 309 3.48 -1.15 -14.04
N PRO A 310 3.76 -1.81 -12.90
CA PRO A 310 2.72 -2.30 -12.00
C PRO A 310 1.76 -1.20 -11.52
N THR A 311 2.24 0.05 -11.43
CA THR A 311 1.44 1.23 -11.07
C THR A 311 0.50 1.69 -12.20
N SER A 312 0.79 1.29 -13.44
CA SER A 312 0.02 1.63 -14.64
C SER A 312 -0.20 0.38 -15.49
N PRO A 313 -1.13 -0.51 -15.07
CA PRO A 313 -1.35 -1.78 -15.77
C PRO A 313 -1.78 -1.55 -17.23
N PRO A 314 -1.52 -2.52 -18.12
CA PRO A 314 -1.88 -2.40 -19.51
C PRO A 314 -3.41 -2.29 -19.64
N GLN A 315 -3.88 -1.17 -20.18
CA GLN A 315 -5.30 -0.99 -20.47
C GLN A 315 -5.60 -1.66 -21.81
N PHE A 316 -6.16 -2.87 -21.75
CA PHE A 316 -6.71 -3.51 -22.94
C PHE A 316 -8.02 -2.80 -23.27
N LYS A 317 -8.02 -1.97 -24.32
CA LYS A 317 -9.27 -1.46 -24.90
C LYS A 317 -9.96 -2.65 -25.57
N LEU A 318 -10.85 -3.28 -24.82
CA LEU A 318 -11.63 -4.42 -25.27
C LEU A 318 -12.94 -3.87 -25.83
N ASP A 319 -13.04 -3.80 -27.15
CA ASP A 319 -14.36 -3.82 -27.77
C ASP A 319 -15.02 -5.16 -27.41
N PRO A 320 -16.32 -5.24 -27.07
CA PRO A 320 -16.99 -6.48 -26.65
C PRO A 320 -16.90 -7.64 -27.65
N ILE A 321 -16.52 -7.35 -28.90
CA ILE A 321 -16.45 -8.27 -30.04
C ILE A 321 -15.00 -8.68 -30.33
N SER A 322 -14.02 -7.94 -29.82
CA SER A 322 -12.61 -8.23 -30.05
C SER A 322 -12.13 -9.36 -29.13
N PRO A 323 -11.29 -10.28 -29.62
CA PRO A 323 -10.80 -11.40 -28.82
C PRO A 323 -9.97 -10.91 -27.64
N ILE A 324 -10.09 -11.60 -26.50
CA ILE A 324 -9.38 -11.28 -25.27
C ILE A 324 -7.89 -11.55 -25.48
N LEU A 325 -7.07 -10.53 -25.24
CA LEU A 325 -5.62 -10.64 -25.28
C LEU A 325 -5.09 -10.98 -23.89
N GLU A 326 -4.34 -12.07 -23.80
CA GLU A 326 -3.69 -12.51 -22.58
C GLU A 326 -2.17 -12.31 -22.66
N VAL A 327 -1.57 -12.00 -21.51
CA VAL A 327 -0.12 -11.97 -21.37
C VAL A 327 0.38 -13.41 -21.28
N LYS A 328 1.12 -13.89 -22.28
CA LYS A 328 1.71 -15.25 -22.26
C LYS A 328 3.17 -15.27 -21.84
N ALA A 329 3.86 -14.15 -21.91
CA ALA A 329 5.22 -14.00 -21.40
C ALA A 329 5.52 -12.53 -21.14
N PHE A 330 6.53 -12.24 -20.32
CA PHE A 330 7.03 -10.87 -20.14
C PHE A 330 8.51 -10.85 -19.78
N ALA A 331 9.17 -9.76 -20.17
CA ALA A 331 10.55 -9.43 -19.78
C ALA A 331 10.56 -8.23 -18.82
N GLY A 332 11.36 -8.29 -17.76
CA GLY A 332 11.52 -7.21 -16.78
C GLY A 332 11.83 -7.75 -15.38
N PRO A 333 12.12 -6.88 -14.39
CA PRO A 333 12.02 -5.42 -14.43
C PRO A 333 13.19 -4.75 -15.17
N MET A 334 12.90 -3.65 -15.87
CA MET A 334 13.92 -2.80 -16.51
C MET A 334 13.51 -1.32 -16.50
N THR A 335 14.43 -0.41 -16.82
CA THR A 335 14.13 1.03 -16.89
C THR A 335 13.26 1.33 -18.11
N LYS A 336 12.57 2.49 -18.13
CA LYS A 336 11.72 2.89 -19.25
C LYS A 336 12.46 2.91 -20.60
N SER A 337 13.67 3.47 -20.62
CA SER A 337 14.50 3.55 -21.83
C SER A 337 14.93 2.16 -22.31
N GLN A 338 15.38 1.30 -21.38
CA GLN A 338 15.74 -0.08 -21.68
C GLN A 338 14.54 -0.88 -22.17
N ALA A 339 13.35 -0.70 -21.59
CA ALA A 339 12.11 -1.37 -22.02
C ALA A 339 11.68 -0.99 -23.44
N MET A 340 11.77 0.31 -23.77
CA MET A 340 11.49 0.79 -25.12
C MET A 340 12.48 0.25 -26.14
N GLU A 341 13.76 0.18 -25.80
CA GLU A 341 14.79 -0.38 -26.68
C GLU A 341 14.64 -1.90 -26.84
N PHE A 342 14.39 -2.61 -25.74
CA PHE A 342 14.13 -4.05 -25.72
C PHE A 342 12.93 -4.37 -26.61
N ARG A 343 11.82 -3.65 -26.44
CA ARG A 343 10.64 -3.79 -27.31
C ARG A 343 10.95 -3.52 -28.77
N ARG A 344 11.74 -2.48 -29.07
CA ARG A 344 12.12 -2.14 -30.45
C ARG A 344 12.91 -3.28 -31.11
N LYS A 345 13.95 -3.79 -30.44
CA LYS A 345 14.74 -4.92 -30.92
C LYS A 345 13.91 -6.20 -31.03
N TRP A 346 13.00 -6.42 -30.09
CA TRP A 346 12.12 -7.58 -30.13
C TRP A 346 11.16 -7.48 -31.31
N LYS A 347 10.43 -6.37 -31.48
CA LYS A 347 9.47 -6.17 -32.58
C LYS A 347 10.11 -6.19 -33.95
N THR A 348 11.29 -5.59 -34.09
CA THR A 348 12.02 -5.56 -35.35
C THR A 348 13.50 -5.79 -35.07
N PRO A 349 13.95 -7.06 -35.07
CA PRO A 349 15.36 -7.38 -34.95
C PRO A 349 16.12 -6.68 -36.08
N PRO A 350 17.27 -6.05 -35.79
CA PRO A 350 18.05 -5.40 -36.84
C PRO A 350 18.36 -6.42 -37.95
N ARG A 351 18.12 -6.01 -39.20
CA ARG A 351 18.50 -6.80 -40.37
C ARG A 351 20.03 -6.86 -40.38
N ILE A 352 20.61 -8.04 -40.26
CA ILE A 352 22.03 -8.24 -40.53
C ILE A 352 22.18 -8.04 -42.04
N ILE A 353 22.57 -6.84 -42.47
CA ILE A 353 22.99 -6.60 -43.85
C ILE A 353 24.41 -7.14 -43.93
N CYS A 354 24.56 -8.34 -44.49
CA CYS A 354 25.84 -8.97 -44.74
C CYS A 354 26.57 -8.28 -45.90
N ASN A 355 27.00 -7.03 -45.73
CA ASN A 355 27.92 -6.39 -46.68
C ASN A 355 29.36 -6.61 -46.21
N GLY A 356 29.83 -7.86 -46.30
CA GLY A 356 31.26 -8.16 -46.22
C GLY A 356 31.90 -7.94 -47.60
N PRO A 357 32.99 -7.17 -47.72
CA PRO A 357 33.74 -7.09 -48.97
C PRO A 357 34.58 -8.36 -49.05
N ASN A 358 34.11 -9.34 -49.83
CA ASN A 358 34.86 -10.46 -50.44
C ASN A 358 34.05 -11.77 -50.42
N ARG A 359 33.16 -11.93 -51.41
CA ARG A 359 32.78 -13.24 -51.99
C ARG A 359 32.12 -13.01 -53.35
N ARG A 360 32.96 -12.72 -54.35
CA ARG A 360 32.81 -13.25 -55.72
C ARG A 360 33.32 -14.69 -55.62
N GLU A 361 32.73 -15.76 -56.13
CA GLU A 361 31.86 -16.01 -57.28
C GLU A 361 31.20 -17.39 -57.08
N ASN A 362 30.11 -17.64 -57.80
CA ASN A 362 29.47 -18.94 -58.07
C ASN A 362 28.60 -19.55 -56.96
N CYS A 363 27.28 -19.33 -57.05
CA CYS A 363 26.29 -20.40 -57.20
C CYS A 363 24.88 -19.82 -57.45
N SER A 364 24.16 -20.48 -58.33
CA SER A 364 22.84 -20.16 -58.86
C SER A 364 21.74 -20.00 -57.80
N GLY A 365 21.04 -18.87 -57.87
CA GLY A 365 19.59 -18.74 -57.63
C GLY A 365 19.01 -19.25 -56.31
N GLU A 366 19.20 -18.52 -55.22
CA GLU A 366 18.15 -18.25 -54.23
C GLU A 366 18.40 -16.88 -53.57
N PRO A 367 17.37 -16.04 -53.33
CA PRO A 367 17.57 -14.79 -52.62
C PRO A 367 17.88 -15.09 -51.16
N PHE A 368 19.17 -14.94 -50.78
CA PHE A 368 19.64 -14.93 -49.39
C PHE A 368 18.83 -13.95 -48.55
N MET A 369 17.79 -14.46 -47.91
CA MET A 369 16.93 -13.80 -46.95
C MET A 369 16.82 -14.75 -45.78
N HIS A 370 17.38 -14.41 -44.62
CA HIS A 370 16.82 -14.71 -43.30
C HIS A 370 17.81 -14.19 -42.25
N SER A 371 17.43 -13.13 -41.52
CA SER A 371 18.02 -12.91 -40.20
C SER A 371 17.74 -14.17 -39.36
N PRO A 372 18.71 -14.75 -38.64
CA PRO A 372 18.51 -15.96 -37.82
C PRO A 372 17.31 -15.82 -36.88
N VAL A 373 17.06 -14.60 -36.39
CA VAL A 373 15.95 -14.26 -35.50
C VAL A 373 14.59 -14.32 -36.21
N ALA A 374 14.52 -14.01 -37.50
CA ALA A 374 13.29 -14.14 -38.29
C ALA A 374 12.99 -15.60 -38.63
N ALA A 375 14.04 -16.40 -38.91
CA ALA A 375 13.89 -17.84 -39.11
C ALA A 375 13.39 -18.55 -37.84
N LEU A 376 13.95 -18.22 -36.67
CA LEU A 376 13.50 -18.78 -35.37
C LEU A 376 12.04 -18.44 -35.03
N ARG A 377 11.54 -17.28 -35.47
CA ARG A 377 10.13 -16.90 -35.30
C ARG A 377 9.18 -17.64 -36.21
N LEU A 378 9.62 -17.92 -37.43
CA LEU A 378 8.82 -18.59 -38.46
C LEU A 378 8.84 -20.12 -38.32
N GLN A 379 9.83 -20.67 -37.62
CA GLN A 379 9.97 -22.11 -37.38
C GLN A 379 8.97 -22.64 -36.33
N ASP A 380 8.53 -21.79 -35.40
CA ASP A 380 7.63 -22.16 -34.31
C ASP A 380 6.50 -21.12 -34.20
N THR A 381 5.33 -21.48 -34.71
CA THR A 381 4.13 -20.62 -34.73
C THR A 381 3.56 -20.39 -33.32
N GLU A 382 3.81 -21.31 -32.38
CA GLU A 382 3.24 -21.27 -31.03
C GLU A 382 4.15 -20.62 -29.99
N LYS A 383 5.47 -20.78 -30.10
CA LYS A 383 6.45 -20.27 -29.10
C LYS A 383 7.65 -19.56 -29.72
N GLY A 384 7.68 -19.34 -31.03
CA GLY A 384 8.80 -18.66 -31.70
C GLY A 384 9.04 -17.23 -31.23
N LEU A 385 7.98 -16.50 -30.88
CA LEU A 385 8.08 -15.13 -30.36
C LEU A 385 8.71 -15.08 -28.96
N GLU A 386 8.31 -16.02 -28.11
CA GLU A 386 8.79 -16.25 -26.75
C GLU A 386 10.25 -16.73 -26.77
N ARG A 387 10.62 -17.59 -27.72
CA ARG A 387 12.02 -18.01 -27.92
C ARG A 387 12.94 -16.83 -28.22
N VAL A 388 12.56 -15.94 -29.14
CA VAL A 388 13.33 -14.72 -29.39
C VAL A 388 13.35 -13.79 -28.17
N GLY A 389 12.24 -13.70 -27.44
CA GLY A 389 12.15 -12.93 -26.21
C GLY A 389 13.11 -13.44 -25.14
N ARG A 390 13.22 -14.76 -24.96
CA ARG A 390 14.17 -15.43 -24.06
C ARG A 390 15.62 -15.11 -24.38
N ASP A 391 15.98 -15.22 -25.67
CA ASP A 391 17.35 -14.98 -26.13
C ASP A 391 17.73 -13.51 -25.91
N LEU A 392 16.80 -12.60 -26.24
CA LEU A 392 16.98 -11.17 -26.01
C LEU A 392 17.04 -10.83 -24.51
N ALA A 393 16.24 -11.49 -23.68
CA ALA A 393 16.27 -11.31 -22.23
C ALA A 393 17.63 -11.73 -21.64
N SER A 394 18.21 -12.81 -22.16
CA SER A 394 19.58 -13.23 -21.82
C SER A 394 20.64 -12.23 -22.29
N GLU A 395 20.52 -11.66 -23.50
CA GLU A 395 21.41 -10.60 -24.01
C GLU A 395 21.38 -9.35 -23.10
N TYR A 396 20.17 -8.90 -22.73
CA TYR A 396 19.97 -7.73 -21.89
C TYR A 396 20.13 -8.00 -20.39
N LYS A 397 20.39 -9.25 -19.99
CA LYS A 397 20.46 -9.71 -18.59
C LYS A 397 19.24 -9.30 -17.77
N VAL A 398 18.06 -9.34 -18.40
CA VAL A 398 16.78 -9.03 -17.74
C VAL A 398 16.06 -10.33 -17.39
N PRO A 399 15.33 -10.38 -16.26
CA PRO A 399 14.53 -11.55 -15.96
C PRO A 399 13.42 -11.73 -16.99
N TRP A 400 13.09 -12.99 -17.20
CA TRP A 400 12.11 -13.44 -18.18
C TRP A 400 11.12 -14.36 -17.47
N LYS A 401 9.84 -14.31 -17.82
CA LYS A 401 8.85 -15.27 -17.34
C LYS A 401 7.85 -15.61 -18.43
N GLU A 402 7.51 -16.89 -18.54
CA GLU A 402 6.51 -17.40 -19.47
C GLU A 402 5.39 -18.09 -18.72
N TYR A 403 4.18 -17.94 -19.23
CA TYR A 403 3.04 -18.69 -18.77
C TYR A 403 3.09 -20.12 -19.28
N TRP A 404 2.97 -21.06 -18.35
CA TRP A 404 2.91 -22.49 -18.62
C TRP A 404 1.55 -23.04 -18.19
N PRO A 405 0.68 -23.45 -19.12
CA PRO A 405 -0.67 -23.92 -18.80
C PRO A 405 -0.72 -25.07 -17.80
N PHE A 406 0.28 -25.96 -17.83
CA PHE A 406 0.33 -27.12 -16.92
C PHE A 406 0.72 -26.76 -15.47
N ILE A 407 1.42 -25.64 -15.27
CA ILE A 407 1.73 -25.10 -13.93
C ILE A 407 0.66 -24.10 -13.50
N ASN A 408 -0.10 -23.55 -14.47
CA ASN A 408 -1.04 -22.44 -14.28
C ASN A 408 -0.37 -21.21 -13.66
N ASP A 409 0.89 -20.96 -14.01
CA ASP A 409 1.69 -19.85 -13.47
C ASP A 409 2.82 -19.44 -14.44
N PHE A 410 3.41 -18.27 -14.16
CA PHE A 410 4.54 -17.70 -14.90
C PHE A 410 5.89 -18.15 -14.32
N ALA A 411 6.67 -18.88 -15.12
CA ALA A 411 7.97 -19.40 -14.71
C ALA A 411 9.04 -19.27 -15.81
N ASP A 412 10.30 -19.12 -15.42
CA ASP A 412 11.47 -19.35 -16.30
C ASP A 412 12.04 -20.74 -16.02
N MET A 413 11.92 -21.64 -16.98
CA MET A 413 12.41 -23.02 -16.85
C MET A 413 13.94 -23.13 -16.86
N ARG A 414 14.66 -22.04 -17.10
CA ARG A 414 16.14 -21.99 -17.04
C ARG A 414 16.65 -21.62 -15.65
N CYS A 415 15.79 -21.15 -14.76
CA CYS A 415 16.17 -20.79 -13.40
C CYS A 415 15.82 -21.91 -12.41
N ASN A 416 16.57 -21.97 -11.31
CA ASN A 416 16.35 -22.97 -10.26
C ASN A 416 14.94 -22.89 -9.66
N GLU A 417 14.32 -21.72 -9.63
CA GLU A 417 12.96 -21.53 -9.13
C GLU A 417 11.93 -22.19 -10.05
N GLY A 418 12.02 -21.96 -11.36
CA GLY A 418 11.15 -22.59 -12.34
C GLY A 418 11.34 -24.10 -12.43
N LEU A 419 12.58 -24.58 -12.33
CA LEU A 419 12.87 -26.02 -12.27
C LEU A 419 12.24 -26.68 -11.03
N LYS A 420 12.23 -26.00 -9.87
CA LYS A 420 11.52 -26.50 -8.68
C LYS A 420 10.01 -26.57 -8.88
N MET A 421 9.41 -25.59 -9.57
CA MET A 421 7.99 -25.62 -9.91
C MET A 421 7.67 -26.80 -10.84
N LEU A 422 8.53 -27.05 -11.82
CA LEU A 422 8.41 -28.22 -12.69
C LEU A 422 8.53 -29.52 -11.91
N GLU A 423 9.54 -29.66 -11.06
CA GLU A 423 9.76 -30.87 -10.27
C GLU A 423 8.54 -31.16 -9.39
N LYS A 424 8.00 -30.15 -8.72
CA LYS A 424 6.77 -30.27 -7.92
C LYS A 424 5.58 -30.73 -8.77
N TYR A 425 5.43 -30.19 -9.98
CA TYR A 425 4.38 -30.61 -10.90
C TYR A 425 4.55 -32.08 -11.32
N LEU A 426 5.77 -32.50 -11.67
CA LEU A 426 6.07 -33.88 -12.05
C LEU A 426 5.84 -34.85 -10.89
N GLU A 427 6.26 -34.48 -9.67
CA GLU A 427 6.05 -35.27 -8.45
C GLU A 427 4.55 -35.49 -8.19
N ASN A 428 3.73 -34.45 -8.32
CA ASN A 428 2.29 -34.55 -8.16
C ASN A 428 1.67 -35.46 -9.23
N ARG A 429 2.05 -35.28 -10.50
CA ARG A 429 1.55 -36.10 -11.60
C ARG A 429 1.96 -37.57 -11.49
N PHE A 430 3.13 -37.84 -10.92
CA PHE A 430 3.59 -39.19 -10.62
C PHE A 430 2.79 -39.83 -9.48
N LYS A 431 2.45 -39.07 -8.43
CA LYS A 431 1.57 -39.56 -7.36
C LYS A 431 0.17 -39.86 -7.89
N GLU A 432 -0.39 -38.97 -8.70
CA GLU A 432 -1.70 -39.17 -9.35
C GLU A 432 -1.71 -40.44 -10.23
N SER A 433 -0.65 -40.66 -11.02
CA SER A 433 -0.58 -41.85 -11.88
C SER A 433 -0.47 -43.15 -11.07
N ILE A 434 0.24 -43.14 -9.95
CA ILE A 434 0.29 -44.27 -9.01
C ILE A 434 -1.10 -44.54 -8.44
N MET A 435 -1.79 -43.49 -7.95
CA MET A 435 -3.14 -43.66 -7.38
C MET A 435 -4.13 -44.22 -8.39
N ILE A 436 -4.11 -43.72 -9.63
CA ILE A 436 -4.94 -44.23 -10.73
C ILE A 436 -4.60 -45.71 -11.02
N ALA A 437 -3.32 -46.06 -11.05
CA ALA A 437 -2.89 -47.44 -11.28
C ALA A 437 -3.32 -48.40 -10.15
N GLU A 438 -3.33 -47.94 -8.90
CA GLU A 438 -3.81 -48.70 -7.75
C GLU A 438 -5.34 -48.87 -7.77
N GLU A 439 -6.07 -47.84 -8.18
CA GLU A 439 -7.53 -47.88 -8.34
C GLU A 439 -7.93 -48.85 -9.45
N LEU A 440 -7.28 -48.78 -10.63
CA LEU A 440 -7.47 -49.73 -11.72
C LEU A 440 -7.17 -51.18 -11.31
N LYS A 441 -6.16 -51.41 -10.46
CA LYS A 441 -5.87 -52.75 -9.93
C LYS A 441 -6.99 -53.24 -9.02
N ARG A 442 -7.49 -52.40 -8.12
CA ARG A 442 -8.64 -52.73 -7.25
C ARG A 442 -9.89 -53.06 -8.07
N ASP A 443 -10.20 -52.25 -9.09
CA ASP A 443 -11.36 -52.49 -9.96
C ASP A 443 -11.23 -53.78 -10.76
N GLN A 444 -10.02 -54.10 -11.24
CA GLN A 444 -9.74 -55.38 -11.90
C GLN A 444 -9.87 -56.59 -10.96
N GLU A 445 -9.48 -56.44 -9.70
CA GLU A 445 -9.66 -57.49 -8.68
C GLU A 445 -11.14 -57.70 -8.35
N LEU A 446 -11.92 -56.63 -8.23
CA LEU A 446 -13.37 -56.69 -8.04
C LEU A 446 -14.07 -57.36 -9.24
N LEU A 447 -13.70 -57.01 -10.47
CA LEU A 447 -14.23 -57.64 -11.68
C LEU A 447 -13.88 -59.13 -11.78
N LYS A 448 -12.70 -59.54 -11.29
CA LYS A 448 -12.33 -60.97 -11.21
C LYS A 448 -13.17 -61.69 -10.17
N TYR A 449 -13.42 -61.06 -9.02
CA TYR A 449 -14.26 -61.64 -7.98
C TYR A 449 -15.71 -61.84 -8.46
N ASP A 450 -16.28 -60.85 -9.14
CA ASP A 450 -17.64 -60.91 -9.68
C ASP A 450 -17.80 -61.98 -10.77
N LYS A 451 -16.82 -62.10 -11.68
CA LYS A 451 -16.78 -63.19 -12.67
C LYS A 451 -16.65 -64.57 -12.04
N ASN A 452 -15.84 -64.71 -10.99
CA ASN A 452 -15.73 -65.98 -10.27
C ASN A 452 -17.03 -66.33 -9.53
N PHE A 453 -17.76 -65.34 -9.02
CA PHE A 453 -19.06 -65.54 -8.38
C PHE A 453 -20.14 -65.93 -9.39
N GLN A 454 -20.19 -65.30 -10.57
CA GLN A 454 -21.08 -65.72 -11.66
C GLN A 454 -20.77 -67.12 -12.19
N GLY A 455 -19.49 -67.47 -12.35
CA GLY A 455 -19.09 -68.82 -12.77
C GLY A 455 -19.50 -69.89 -11.75
N GLN A 456 -19.41 -69.60 -10.44
CA GLN A 456 -19.88 -70.51 -9.40
C GLN A 456 -21.41 -70.67 -9.37
N LEU A 457 -22.17 -69.62 -9.71
CA LEU A 457 -23.63 -69.70 -9.85
C LEU A 457 -24.04 -70.52 -11.09
N GLU A 458 -23.33 -70.38 -12.20
CA GLU A 458 -23.56 -71.19 -13.41
C GLU A 458 -23.19 -72.66 -13.19
N ASP A 459 -22.08 -72.95 -12.51
CA ASP A 459 -21.68 -74.33 -12.16
C ASP A 459 -22.67 -74.99 -11.17
N HIS A 460 -23.26 -74.22 -10.24
CA HIS A 460 -24.31 -74.73 -9.35
C HIS A 460 -25.68 -74.92 -10.04
N MET A 461 -25.91 -74.28 -11.19
CA MET A 461 -27.09 -74.53 -12.04
C MET A 461 -26.84 -75.62 -13.09
N ALA A 462 -25.58 -76.06 -13.25
CA ALA A 462 -25.15 -77.08 -14.20
C ALA A 462 -24.99 -78.48 -13.55
N ASP A 463 -25.76 -78.77 -12.50
CA ASP A 463 -25.92 -80.16 -12.06
C ASP A 463 -26.84 -80.87 -13.08
N PRO A 464 -26.38 -81.91 -13.80
CA PRO A 464 -27.22 -82.58 -14.77
C PRO A 464 -28.35 -83.26 -14.01
N PHE A 465 -29.59 -82.90 -14.32
CA PHE A 465 -30.72 -83.77 -14.04
C PHE A 465 -30.35 -85.14 -14.64
N ASN A 466 -30.08 -86.10 -13.75
CA ASN A 466 -29.49 -87.39 -14.07
C ASN A 466 -30.53 -88.26 -14.81
N GLU A 467 -30.74 -87.99 -16.11
CA GLU A 467 -31.66 -88.74 -16.99
C GLU A 467 -31.36 -90.24 -16.99
N THR A 468 -30.11 -90.61 -16.70
CA THR A 468 -29.66 -92.00 -16.58
C THR A 468 -30.12 -92.73 -15.32
N ASP A 469 -30.42 -92.03 -14.22
CA ASP A 469 -31.01 -92.65 -13.01
C ASP A 469 -32.52 -92.84 -13.16
N LEU A 470 -33.20 -91.96 -13.88
CA LEU A 470 -34.64 -92.04 -14.14
C LEU A 470 -34.98 -93.22 -15.08
N CYS A 471 -34.16 -93.44 -16.13
CA CYS A 471 -34.34 -94.58 -17.04
C CYS A 471 -34.14 -95.94 -16.36
N LYS A 472 -33.18 -96.05 -15.43
CA LYS A 472 -32.97 -97.30 -14.67
C LYS A 472 -34.06 -97.59 -13.66
N GLN A 473 -34.69 -96.56 -13.06
CA GLN A 473 -35.85 -96.74 -12.19
C GLN A 473 -37.11 -97.13 -12.98
N LEU A 474 -37.28 -96.62 -14.21
CA LEU A 474 -38.40 -96.96 -15.08
C LEU A 474 -38.32 -98.37 -15.70
N GLU A 475 -37.13 -98.88 -16.00
CA GLU A 475 -36.95 -100.27 -16.49
C GLU A 475 -37.21 -101.34 -15.41
N SER A 476 -37.19 -100.97 -14.12
CA SER A 476 -37.47 -101.88 -13.00
C SER A 476 -38.95 -102.00 -12.65
N LEU A 477 -39.83 -101.24 -13.33
CA LEU A 477 -41.29 -101.30 -13.19
C LEU A 477 -41.91 -101.93 -14.44
N ASN A 478 -41.50 -103.15 -14.76
CA ASN A 478 -42.25 -103.99 -15.69
C ASN A 478 -43.45 -104.58 -14.92
N VAL A 479 -44.63 -104.02 -15.14
CA VAL A 479 -45.89 -104.60 -14.67
C VAL A 479 -46.27 -105.67 -15.68
N ASP A 480 -46.22 -106.93 -15.24
CA ASP A 480 -46.96 -108.02 -15.86
C ASP A 480 -48.44 -107.65 -15.85
N ASP A 481 -49.05 -107.51 -17.03
CA ASP A 481 -50.51 -107.53 -17.16
C ASP A 481 -50.89 -108.69 -18.09
N ASP A 482 -51.06 -109.84 -17.44
CA ASP A 482 -51.79 -110.98 -17.92
C ASP A 482 -53.29 -110.64 -18.02
N SER A 483 -53.87 -110.87 -19.19
CA SER A 483 -55.25 -111.38 -19.39
C SER A 483 -56.44 -110.53 -18.91
N VAL A 484 -57.30 -110.09 -19.85
CA VAL A 484 -58.49 -110.79 -20.40
C VAL A 484 -59.21 -109.88 -21.39
#